data_AF-A0A377CVH7-F1
#
_entry.id   AF-A0A377CVH7-F1
#
_cell.length_a   1.000
_cell.length_b   1.000
_cell.length_c   1.000
_cell.angle_alpha   90.00
_cell.angle_beta   90.00
_cell.angle_gamma   90.00
#
_symmetry.space_group_name_H-M   'P 1'
#
loop_
_entity.id
_entity.type
_entity.pdbx_description
1 polymer ?
#
loop_
_entity_poly.entity_id
_entity_poly.type
_entity_poly.pdbx_seq_one_letter_code
_entity_poly.pdbx_strand_id
1 'polypeptide(L)'
;MFSLGDSSYEFFCQSGKDFDSKLAELGGERLLDRVDADVEYQAAASEWRARVVDALKSRAPVAAPSQSVATGAVNEIHTSPYSKDAPLVASLSVNQKITGRNSEKDVRHIEIDLGDSGLRYQPGDALGVWYQNDPALVKELVELLWLKGDEPVTVEGKTLPLNEALQWHFELTVNTANIVENYATLTRSEHCCRWWAIKRSYSITPRRRRLLTWCVLPGTA
;
A
#
# COMPACT_ATOMS: atom_id res chain seq x y z
N MET A 1 -4.01 -7.72 -19.15
CA MET A 1 -4.44 -7.65 -17.73
C MET A 1 -3.58 -6.63 -17.00
N PHE A 2 -4.10 -5.90 -16.00
CA PHE A 2 -3.29 -5.03 -15.13
C PHE A 2 -3.43 -5.52 -13.69
N SER A 3 -2.35 -6.05 -13.12
CA SER A 3 -2.32 -6.61 -11.77
C SER A 3 -1.78 -5.58 -10.79
N LEU A 4 -2.42 -5.48 -9.62
CA LEU A 4 -1.91 -4.73 -8.47
C LEU A 4 -1.40 -5.72 -7.43
N GLY A 5 -0.25 -5.43 -6.85
CA GLY A 5 0.33 -6.20 -5.77
C GLY A 5 1.30 -5.35 -4.95
N ASP A 6 1.90 -5.97 -3.94
CA ASP A 6 2.97 -5.38 -3.14
C ASP A 6 4.11 -6.40 -3.08
N SER A 7 5.30 -6.00 -3.54
CA SER A 7 6.46 -6.90 -3.63
C SER A 7 7.04 -7.30 -2.27
N SER A 8 6.59 -6.66 -1.18
CA SER A 8 6.89 -7.04 0.20
C SER A 8 6.21 -8.34 0.62
N TYR A 9 5.20 -8.79 -0.11
CA TYR A 9 4.52 -10.06 0.10
C TYR A 9 5.13 -11.18 -0.75
N GLU A 10 5.07 -12.41 -0.26
CA GLU A 10 5.62 -13.61 -0.92
C GLU A 10 5.06 -13.83 -2.34
N PHE A 11 3.78 -13.54 -2.53
CA PHE A 11 3.04 -13.83 -3.77
C PHE A 11 2.71 -12.56 -4.55
N PHE A 12 3.74 -11.81 -4.95
CA PHE A 12 3.58 -10.56 -5.71
C PHE A 12 2.73 -10.74 -6.98
N CYS A 13 1.64 -9.97 -7.08
CA CYS A 13 0.67 -9.99 -8.18
C CYS A 13 0.07 -11.37 -8.53
N GLN A 14 0.07 -12.33 -7.59
CA GLN A 14 -0.30 -13.72 -7.89
C GLN A 14 -1.72 -13.87 -8.44
N SER A 15 -2.70 -13.17 -7.85
CA SER A 15 -4.07 -13.22 -8.37
C SER A 15 -4.14 -12.78 -9.83
N GLY A 16 -3.46 -11.70 -10.21
CA GLY A 16 -3.43 -11.23 -11.60
C GLY A 16 -2.74 -12.22 -12.55
N LYS A 17 -1.69 -12.90 -12.09
CA LYS A 17 -1.02 -13.99 -12.82
C LYS A 17 -1.95 -15.19 -13.03
N ASP A 18 -2.70 -15.56 -12.00
CA ASP A 18 -3.64 -16.68 -12.04
C ASP A 18 -4.78 -16.40 -13.02
N PHE A 19 -5.38 -15.20 -12.95
CA PHE A 19 -6.44 -14.80 -13.88
C PHE A 19 -5.96 -14.73 -15.32
N ASP A 20 -4.80 -14.10 -15.56
CA ASP A 20 -4.23 -13.97 -16.91
C ASP A 20 -3.89 -15.35 -17.51
N SER A 21 -3.33 -16.26 -16.71
CA SER A 21 -3.06 -17.64 -17.13
C SER A 21 -4.37 -18.40 -17.41
N LYS A 22 -5.36 -18.29 -16.53
CA LYS A 22 -6.64 -18.99 -16.68
C LYS A 22 -7.43 -18.53 -17.89
N LEU A 23 -7.44 -17.23 -18.18
CA LEU A 23 -8.08 -16.69 -19.38
C LEU A 23 -7.44 -17.23 -20.65
N ALA A 24 -6.11 -17.31 -20.69
CA ALA A 24 -5.39 -17.89 -21.83
C ALA A 24 -5.69 -19.39 -22.00
N GLU A 25 -5.73 -20.16 -20.89
CA GLU A 25 -6.12 -21.58 -20.91
C GLU A 25 -7.53 -21.80 -21.46
N LEU A 26 -8.46 -20.88 -21.17
CA LEU A 26 -9.85 -20.94 -21.64
C LEU A 26 -10.01 -20.40 -23.08
N GLY A 27 -8.93 -20.08 -23.78
CA GLY A 27 -8.93 -19.61 -25.17
C GLY A 27 -9.07 -18.10 -25.35
N GLY A 28 -8.90 -17.32 -24.28
CA GLY A 28 -8.85 -15.86 -24.36
C GLY A 28 -7.60 -15.36 -25.08
N GLU A 29 -7.78 -14.43 -26.02
CA GLU A 29 -6.68 -13.74 -26.70
C GLU A 29 -6.27 -12.49 -25.91
N ARG A 30 -4.97 -12.35 -25.60
CA ARG A 30 -4.45 -11.15 -24.95
C ARG A 30 -4.40 -9.99 -25.94
N LEU A 31 -5.06 -8.88 -25.59
CA LEU A 31 -4.94 -7.62 -26.33
C LEU A 31 -3.60 -6.92 -26.09
N LEU A 32 -3.09 -7.03 -24.87
CA LEU A 32 -1.80 -6.51 -24.42
C LEU A 32 -1.22 -7.48 -23.39
N ASP A 33 0.11 -7.47 -23.28
CA ASP A 33 0.80 -8.17 -22.21
C ASP A 33 0.32 -7.73 -20.83
N ARG A 34 0.41 -8.65 -19.86
CA ARG A 34 0.11 -8.36 -18.46
C ARG A 34 1.16 -7.41 -17.90
N VAL A 35 0.69 -6.41 -17.16
CA VAL A 35 1.54 -5.53 -16.35
C VAL A 35 1.27 -5.85 -14.89
N ASP A 36 2.33 -6.12 -14.14
CA ASP A 36 2.29 -6.37 -12.70
C ASP A 36 2.87 -5.13 -11.99
N ALA A 37 2.05 -4.39 -11.25
CA ALA A 37 2.41 -3.12 -10.64
C ALA A 37 2.44 -3.21 -9.10
N ASP A 38 3.43 -2.55 -8.51
CA ASP A 38 3.65 -2.43 -7.06
C ASP A 38 2.84 -1.26 -6.45
N VAL A 39 3.09 -0.90 -5.19
CA VAL A 39 2.41 0.20 -4.46
C VAL A 39 2.43 1.53 -5.23
N GLU A 40 3.50 1.82 -5.98
CA GLU A 40 3.61 2.98 -6.87
C GLU A 40 3.16 2.66 -8.31
N TYR A 41 1.90 2.23 -8.45
CA TYR A 41 1.34 1.74 -9.71
C TYR A 41 0.91 2.85 -10.69
N GLN A 42 0.79 4.10 -10.25
CA GLN A 42 0.06 5.15 -10.97
C GLN A 42 0.63 5.44 -12.37
N ALA A 43 1.96 5.48 -12.49
CA ALA A 43 2.64 5.69 -13.76
C ALA A 43 2.39 4.51 -14.72
N ALA A 44 2.61 3.28 -14.24
CA ALA A 44 2.37 2.06 -15.01
C ALA A 44 0.89 1.94 -15.43
N ALA A 45 -0.04 2.30 -14.55
CA ALA A 45 -1.47 2.28 -14.83
C ALA A 45 -1.85 3.33 -15.89
N SER A 46 -1.26 4.52 -15.85
CA SER A 46 -1.50 5.57 -16.84
C SER A 46 -1.03 5.17 -18.23
N GLU A 47 0.18 4.62 -18.33
CA GLU A 47 0.72 4.07 -19.57
C GLU A 47 -0.11 2.90 -20.09
N TRP A 48 -0.43 1.94 -19.21
CA TRP A 48 -1.23 0.77 -19.57
C TRP A 48 -2.64 1.16 -20.07
N ARG A 49 -3.30 2.12 -19.42
CA ARG A 49 -4.59 2.66 -19.87
C ARG A 49 -4.50 3.27 -21.26
N ALA A 50 -3.47 4.08 -21.52
CA ALA A 50 -3.26 4.70 -22.83
C ALA A 50 -3.11 3.63 -23.92
N ARG A 51 -2.29 2.60 -23.66
CA ARG A 51 -2.08 1.47 -24.59
C ARG A 51 -3.35 0.67 -24.83
N VAL A 52 -4.14 0.39 -23.80
CA VAL A 52 -5.37 -0.41 -23.95
C VAL A 52 -6.43 0.34 -24.73
N VAL A 53 -6.55 1.65 -24.51
CA VAL A 53 -7.47 2.52 -25.28
C VAL A 53 -7.10 2.53 -26.76
N ASP A 54 -5.81 2.61 -27.08
CA ASP A 54 -5.34 2.58 -28.46
C ASP A 54 -5.60 1.23 -29.14
N ALA A 55 -5.28 0.13 -28.44
CA ALA A 55 -5.58 -1.22 -28.91
C ALA A 55 -7.08 -1.44 -29.15
N LEU A 56 -7.95 -0.88 -28.31
CA LEU A 56 -9.40 -0.98 -28.50
C LEU A 56 -9.89 -0.13 -29.66
N LYS A 57 -9.36 1.09 -29.86
CA LYS A 57 -9.71 1.95 -31.00
C LYS A 57 -9.40 1.31 -32.34
N SER A 58 -8.26 0.62 -32.45
CA SER A 58 -7.87 -0.07 -33.70
C SER A 58 -8.76 -1.28 -34.03
N ARG A 59 -9.38 -1.91 -33.02
CA ARG A 59 -10.26 -3.09 -33.17
C ARG A 59 -11.75 -2.71 -33.17
N ALA A 60 -12.10 -1.49 -32.79
CA ALA A 60 -13.48 -1.03 -32.81
C ALA A 60 -13.95 -0.91 -34.28
N PRO A 61 -15.09 -1.52 -34.65
CA PRO A 61 -15.70 -1.23 -35.93
C PRO A 61 -16.02 0.26 -36.00
N VAL A 62 -15.88 0.88 -37.17
CA VAL A 62 -16.32 2.26 -37.42
C VAL A 62 -17.84 2.27 -37.28
N ALA A 63 -18.33 2.53 -36.07
CA ALA A 63 -19.75 2.63 -35.80
C ALA A 63 -20.28 3.95 -36.39
N ALA A 64 -21.38 3.87 -37.14
CA ALA A 64 -22.24 5.02 -37.40
C ALA A 64 -22.66 5.63 -36.05
N PRO A 65 -22.82 6.97 -35.96
CA PRO A 65 -23.04 7.65 -34.68
C PRO A 65 -24.30 7.09 -34.02
N SER A 66 -24.09 6.28 -32.99
CA SER A 66 -25.16 5.75 -32.16
C SER A 66 -25.41 6.81 -31.10
N GLN A 67 -26.58 7.44 -31.12
CA GLN A 67 -26.99 8.31 -30.02
C GLN A 67 -27.10 7.45 -28.76
N SER A 68 -26.13 7.62 -27.86
CA SER A 68 -26.18 7.07 -26.52
C SER A 68 -27.34 7.72 -25.78
N VAL A 69 -28.43 6.97 -25.60
CA VAL A 69 -29.46 7.33 -24.63
C VAL A 69 -28.85 7.08 -23.25
N ALA A 70 -28.24 8.12 -22.68
CA ALA A 70 -27.77 8.11 -21.31
C ALA A 70 -28.98 8.12 -20.37
N THR A 71 -29.56 6.96 -20.10
CA THR A 71 -30.47 6.79 -18.97
C THR A 71 -29.67 6.87 -17.68
N GLY A 72 -29.72 8.04 -17.04
CA GLY A 72 -29.78 8.17 -15.58
C GLY A 72 -28.65 7.54 -14.77
N ALA A 73 -27.44 8.08 -14.90
CA ALA A 73 -26.56 8.31 -13.75
C ALA A 73 -25.67 9.49 -14.14
N VAL A 74 -25.95 10.66 -13.56
CA VAL A 74 -24.99 11.75 -13.58
C VAL A 74 -23.78 11.20 -12.83
N ASN A 75 -22.70 10.89 -13.52
CA ASN A 75 -21.39 10.82 -12.87
C ASN A 75 -21.12 12.25 -12.39
N GLU A 76 -21.60 12.60 -11.20
CA GLU A 76 -21.08 13.76 -10.51
C GLU A 76 -19.59 13.49 -10.32
N ILE A 77 -18.78 14.17 -11.12
CA ILE A 77 -17.34 14.07 -11.01
C ILE A 77 -16.98 14.81 -9.72
N HIS A 78 -16.96 14.09 -8.60
CA HIS A 78 -16.49 14.57 -7.30
C HIS A 78 -14.96 14.62 -7.33
N THR A 79 -14.39 15.46 -8.20
CA THR A 79 -12.95 15.67 -8.22
C THR A 79 -12.57 16.44 -6.96
N SER A 80 -11.88 15.81 -6.03
CA SER A 80 -11.04 16.57 -5.10
C SER A 80 -9.87 17.15 -5.90
N PRO A 81 -9.49 18.43 -5.69
CA PRO A 81 -8.27 18.96 -6.30
C PRO A 81 -7.00 18.33 -5.70
N TYR A 82 -7.13 17.49 -4.66
CA TYR A 82 -6.04 16.86 -3.95
C TYR A 82 -5.93 15.37 -4.28
N SER A 83 -4.70 14.87 -4.29
CA SER A 83 -4.37 13.46 -4.54
C SER A 83 -3.32 12.97 -3.53
N LYS A 84 -2.96 11.68 -3.60
CA LYS A 84 -1.82 11.14 -2.84
C LYS A 84 -0.56 11.98 -3.08
N ASP A 85 -0.28 12.33 -4.33
CA ASP A 85 0.95 13.02 -4.74
C ASP A 85 0.89 14.55 -4.52
N ALA A 86 -0.31 15.10 -4.31
CA ALA A 86 -0.56 16.50 -4.01
C ALA A 86 -1.58 16.62 -2.86
N PRO A 87 -1.18 16.33 -1.61
CA PRO A 87 -2.09 16.33 -0.47
C PRO A 87 -2.46 17.74 -0.01
N LEU A 88 -3.63 17.86 0.62
CA LEU A 88 -4.03 19.08 1.31
C LEU A 88 -3.28 19.19 2.65
N VAL A 89 -2.64 20.34 2.88
CA VAL A 89 -2.20 20.73 4.23
C VAL A 89 -3.39 21.36 4.95
N ALA A 90 -3.90 20.67 5.96
CA ALA A 90 -5.05 21.08 6.77
C ALA A 90 -4.69 21.18 8.25
N SER A 91 -5.46 21.97 8.99
CA SER A 91 -5.26 22.13 10.44
C SER A 91 -6.09 21.12 11.22
N LEU A 92 -5.52 20.58 12.30
CA LEU A 92 -6.25 19.73 13.24
C LEU A 92 -7.01 20.62 14.24
N SER A 93 -8.33 20.71 14.11
CA SER A 93 -9.16 21.55 14.98
C SER A 93 -9.48 20.87 16.31
N VAL A 94 -9.72 19.55 16.30
CA VAL A 94 -10.02 18.77 17.51
C VAL A 94 -9.16 17.52 17.56
N ASN A 95 -8.66 17.22 18.76
CA ASN A 95 -8.00 15.96 19.08
C ASN A 95 -8.43 15.52 20.49
N GLN A 96 -9.44 14.67 20.56
CA GLN A 96 -10.05 14.25 21.82
C GLN A 96 -9.95 12.75 22.02
N LYS A 97 -9.33 12.31 23.12
CA LYS A 97 -9.38 10.90 23.54
C LYS A 97 -10.82 10.52 23.89
N ILE A 98 -11.33 9.47 23.25
CA ILE A 98 -12.69 8.95 23.48
C ILE A 98 -12.71 7.69 24.36
N THR A 99 -11.54 7.14 24.68
CA THR A 99 -11.40 6.06 25.66
C THR A 99 -11.24 6.60 27.08
N GLY A 100 -11.60 5.80 28.08
CA GLY A 100 -11.50 6.17 29.49
C GLY A 100 -10.08 6.54 29.92
N ARG A 101 -9.96 7.35 30.98
CA ARG A 101 -8.67 7.89 31.47
C ARG A 101 -7.61 6.80 31.67
N ASN A 102 -8.02 5.66 32.22
CA ASN A 102 -7.14 4.53 32.54
C ASN A 102 -7.15 3.43 31.46
N SER A 103 -7.71 3.70 30.28
CA SER A 103 -7.67 2.73 29.18
C SER A 103 -6.27 2.71 28.58
N GLU A 104 -5.72 1.51 28.43
CA GLU A 104 -4.48 1.24 27.69
C GLU A 104 -4.62 1.58 26.20
N LYS A 105 -5.83 1.53 25.65
CA LYS A 105 -6.10 1.92 24.27
C LYS A 105 -6.21 3.45 24.17
N ASP A 106 -5.47 4.05 23.25
CA ASP A 106 -5.66 5.45 22.87
C ASP A 106 -6.44 5.52 21.56
N VAL A 107 -7.74 5.81 21.66
CA VAL A 107 -8.61 6.06 20.49
C VAL A 107 -9.05 7.51 20.57
N ARG A 108 -8.96 8.23 19.46
CA ARG A 108 -9.19 9.67 19.39
C ARG A 108 -10.22 10.04 18.34
N HIS A 109 -11.06 11.01 18.69
CA HIS A 109 -11.88 11.78 17.75
C HIS A 109 -11.02 12.95 17.24
N ILE A 110 -10.91 13.02 15.92
CA ILE A 110 -10.06 13.96 15.20
C ILE A 110 -10.97 14.77 14.28
N GLU A 111 -10.91 16.09 14.39
CA GLU A 111 -11.56 17.00 13.43
C GLU A 111 -10.48 17.75 12.65
N ILE A 112 -10.61 17.76 11.34
CA ILE A 112 -9.69 18.43 10.42
C ILE A 112 -10.45 19.57 9.78
N ASP A 113 -9.92 20.78 9.95
CA ASP A 113 -10.49 21.97 9.34
C ASP A 113 -10.08 22.05 7.86
N LEU A 114 -11.07 21.98 6.98
CA LEU A 114 -10.90 22.04 5.53
C LEU A 114 -10.94 23.49 5.00
N GLY A 115 -11.35 24.46 5.81
CA GLY A 115 -11.49 25.87 5.40
C GLY A 115 -12.13 26.04 4.02
N ASP A 116 -11.54 26.92 3.21
CA ASP A 116 -11.93 27.16 1.82
C ASP A 116 -11.13 26.31 0.81
N SER A 117 -10.60 25.15 1.22
CA SER A 117 -9.76 24.29 0.37
C SER A 117 -10.47 23.75 -0.88
N GLY A 118 -11.81 23.78 -0.89
CA GLY A 118 -12.60 23.18 -1.95
C GLY A 118 -12.57 21.65 -1.95
N LEU A 119 -11.95 21.00 -0.95
CA LEU A 119 -12.01 19.56 -0.77
C LEU A 119 -13.45 19.14 -0.48
N ARG A 120 -13.94 18.14 -1.21
CA ARG A 120 -15.28 17.55 -1.04
C ARG A 120 -15.14 16.06 -0.79
N TYR A 121 -15.92 15.54 0.15
CA TYR A 121 -15.98 14.12 0.49
C TYR A 121 -17.41 13.72 0.85
N GLN A 122 -17.68 12.42 0.82
CA GLN A 122 -18.96 11.81 1.20
C GLN A 122 -18.77 10.88 2.41
N PRO A 123 -19.84 10.62 3.19
CA PRO A 123 -19.81 9.58 4.21
C PRO A 123 -19.44 8.21 3.60
N GLY A 124 -18.37 7.61 4.10
CA GLY A 124 -17.83 6.35 3.59
C GLY A 124 -16.54 6.51 2.77
N ASP A 125 -16.18 7.74 2.37
CA ASP A 125 -14.88 8.00 1.74
C ASP A 125 -13.73 7.74 2.73
N ALA A 126 -12.58 7.36 2.17
CA ALA A 126 -11.36 7.15 2.93
C ALA A 126 -10.50 8.41 2.98
N LEU A 127 -9.95 8.71 4.15
CA LEU A 127 -8.96 9.77 4.36
C LEU A 127 -7.56 9.17 4.34
N GLY A 128 -6.72 9.63 3.42
CA GLY A 128 -5.27 9.40 3.45
C GLY A 128 -4.59 10.46 4.31
N VAL A 129 -3.74 10.04 5.25
CA VAL A 129 -2.95 10.95 6.09
C VAL A 129 -1.47 10.71 5.81
N TRP A 130 -0.79 11.75 5.33
CA TRP A 130 0.67 11.74 5.23
C TRP A 130 1.28 12.00 6.60
N TYR A 131 2.18 11.14 7.01
CA TYR A 131 2.91 11.25 8.27
C TYR A 131 4.40 11.40 8.02
N GLN A 132 5.08 11.83 9.07
CA GLN A 132 6.53 11.87 9.16
C GLN A 132 6.95 10.86 10.21
N ASN A 133 8.13 10.28 10.07
CA ASN A 133 8.71 9.46 11.14
C ASN A 133 8.95 10.30 12.42
N ASP A 134 9.25 9.65 13.54
CA ASP A 134 9.66 10.40 14.73
C ASP A 134 11.10 10.92 14.52
N PRO A 135 11.39 12.23 14.66
CA PRO A 135 12.75 12.74 14.57
C PRO A 135 13.73 12.06 15.55
N ALA A 136 13.24 11.61 16.71
CA ALA A 136 14.05 10.84 17.66
C ALA A 136 14.44 9.46 17.11
N LEU A 137 13.52 8.78 16.42
CA LEU A 137 13.77 7.50 15.75
C LEU A 137 14.78 7.67 14.60
N VAL A 138 14.61 8.71 13.78
CA VAL A 138 15.55 9.02 12.68
C VAL A 138 16.95 9.25 13.23
N LYS A 139 17.05 10.03 14.30
CA LYS A 139 18.32 10.30 14.98
C LYS A 139 18.96 9.02 15.53
N GLU A 140 18.19 8.21 16.26
CA GLU A 140 18.67 6.92 16.80
C GLU A 140 19.24 6.02 15.69
N LEU A 141 18.51 5.91 14.57
CA LEU A 141 18.94 5.09 13.43
C LEU A 141 20.26 5.58 12.83
N VAL A 142 20.39 6.89 12.60
CA VAL A 142 21.61 7.50 12.06
C VAL A 142 22.80 7.28 13.00
N GLU A 143 22.60 7.45 14.31
CA GLU A 143 23.63 7.24 15.34
C GLU A 143 24.09 5.78 15.43
N LEU A 144 23.14 4.82 15.38
CA LEU A 144 23.45 3.38 15.38
C LEU A 144 24.29 2.94 14.19
N LEU A 145 24.17 3.66 13.07
CA LEU A 145 24.92 3.40 11.84
C LEU A 145 26.22 4.22 11.75
N TRP A 146 26.55 5.02 12.78
CA TRP A 146 27.70 5.92 12.81
C TRP A 146 27.73 6.89 11.62
N LEU A 147 26.57 7.32 11.15
CA LEU A 147 26.40 8.30 10.08
C LEU A 147 26.16 9.70 10.66
N LYS A 148 26.32 10.73 9.83
CA LYS A 148 26.07 12.13 10.22
C LYS A 148 24.63 12.56 9.97
N GLY A 149 23.97 11.95 9.01
CA GLY A 149 22.61 12.29 8.56
C GLY A 149 22.57 13.39 7.49
N ASP A 150 23.69 14.07 7.22
CA ASP A 150 23.83 15.07 6.15
C ASP A 150 24.35 14.49 4.83
N GLU A 151 24.65 13.18 4.80
CA GLU A 151 25.13 12.51 3.61
C GLU A 151 24.09 12.62 2.47
N PRO A 152 24.51 12.94 1.24
CA PRO A 152 23.58 13.06 0.12
C PRO A 152 23.09 11.67 -0.31
N VAL A 153 21.78 11.52 -0.40
CA VAL A 153 21.11 10.33 -0.92
C VAL A 153 20.14 10.70 -2.03
N THR A 154 19.96 9.78 -2.99
CA THR A 154 19.04 10.00 -4.11
C THR A 154 17.72 9.27 -3.87
N VAL A 155 16.63 10.02 -3.80
CA VAL A 155 15.25 9.52 -3.66
C VAL A 155 14.43 10.07 -4.82
N GLU A 156 13.83 9.20 -5.63
CA GLU A 156 13.00 9.59 -6.78
C GLU A 156 13.67 10.60 -7.73
N GLY A 157 14.98 10.45 -7.93
CA GLY A 157 15.78 11.33 -8.80
C GLY A 157 16.14 12.68 -8.20
N LYS A 158 15.79 12.95 -6.94
CA LYS A 158 16.21 14.14 -6.18
C LYS A 158 17.30 13.78 -5.19
N THR A 159 18.30 14.66 -5.02
CA THR A 159 19.35 14.50 -4.01
C THR A 159 18.99 15.28 -2.75
N LEU A 160 18.85 14.56 -1.63
CA LEU A 160 18.45 15.09 -0.33
C LEU A 160 19.46 14.64 0.75
N PRO A 161 19.55 15.32 1.91
CA PRO A 161 20.22 14.77 3.09
C PRO A 161 19.57 13.46 3.57
N LEU A 162 20.37 12.53 4.11
CA LEU A 162 19.90 11.24 4.62
C LEU A 162 18.81 11.39 5.68
N ASN A 163 18.93 12.35 6.60
CA ASN A 163 17.94 12.58 7.64
C ASN A 163 16.56 12.95 7.07
N GLU A 164 16.50 13.82 6.06
CA GLU A 164 15.28 14.22 5.38
C GLU A 164 14.66 13.05 4.62
N ALA A 165 15.51 12.26 3.95
CA ALA A 165 15.07 11.05 3.28
C ALA A 165 14.43 10.05 4.27
N LEU A 166 15.09 9.75 5.39
CA LEU A 166 14.56 8.87 6.43
C LEU A 166 13.31 9.45 7.10
N GLN A 167 13.22 10.77 7.23
CA GLN A 167 12.12 11.45 7.91
C GLN A 167 10.81 11.42 7.11
N TRP A 168 10.90 11.47 5.78
CA TRP A 168 9.75 11.73 4.90
C TRP A 168 9.48 10.66 3.84
N HIS A 169 10.49 9.88 3.45
CA HIS A 169 10.42 9.06 2.24
C HIS A 169 10.56 7.55 2.48
N PHE A 170 10.93 7.13 3.69
CA PHE A 170 11.12 5.71 4.01
C PHE A 170 10.25 5.27 5.18
N GLU A 171 9.81 4.02 5.11
CA GLU A 171 9.19 3.36 6.26
C GLU A 171 10.29 2.75 7.16
N LEU A 172 10.31 3.14 8.43
CA LEU A 172 11.31 2.73 9.43
C LEU A 172 10.76 1.74 10.47
N THR A 173 9.44 1.59 10.61
CA THR A 173 8.83 0.90 11.75
C THR A 173 8.42 -0.55 11.48
N VAL A 174 8.18 -0.92 10.23
CA VAL A 174 7.73 -2.24 9.80
C VAL A 174 8.91 -3.06 9.30
N ASN A 175 9.16 -4.18 9.97
CA ASN A 175 10.23 -5.10 9.60
C ASN A 175 9.68 -6.27 8.77
N THR A 176 9.80 -6.17 7.44
CA THR A 176 9.38 -7.21 6.50
C THR A 176 10.39 -8.36 6.42
N ALA A 177 9.98 -9.52 5.88
CA ALA A 177 10.89 -10.66 5.73
C ALA A 177 12.11 -10.32 4.86
N ASN A 178 11.92 -9.53 3.80
CA ASN A 178 12.99 -9.07 2.91
C ASN A 178 13.98 -8.17 3.65
N ILE A 179 13.49 -7.26 4.51
CA ILE A 179 14.35 -6.39 5.32
C ILE A 179 15.24 -7.25 6.25
N VAL A 180 14.66 -8.23 6.95
CA VAL A 180 15.44 -9.15 7.81
C VAL A 180 16.49 -9.94 7.01
N GLU A 181 16.14 -10.41 5.82
CA GLU A 181 17.06 -11.14 4.93
C GLU A 181 18.24 -10.27 4.49
N ASN A 182 17.97 -9.02 4.13
CA ASN A 182 19.00 -8.05 3.76
C ASN A 182 19.96 -7.77 4.93
N TYR A 183 19.43 -7.60 6.15
CA TYR A 183 20.26 -7.44 7.35
C TYR A 183 21.10 -8.69 7.66
N ALA A 184 20.53 -9.89 7.54
CA ALA A 184 21.27 -11.13 7.73
C ALA A 184 22.45 -11.24 6.75
N THR A 185 22.23 -10.86 5.49
CA THR A 185 23.26 -10.81 4.44
C THR A 185 24.37 -9.82 4.79
N LEU A 186 24.03 -8.61 5.21
CA LEU A 186 25.00 -7.55 5.52
C LEU A 186 25.82 -7.83 6.78
N THR A 187 25.18 -8.38 7.82
CA THR A 187 25.84 -8.64 9.12
C THR A 187 26.68 -9.92 9.13
N ARG A 188 26.51 -10.81 8.14
CA ARG A 188 27.12 -12.16 8.09
C ARG A 188 26.96 -12.95 9.40
N SER A 189 25.93 -12.64 10.17
CA SER A 189 25.70 -13.20 11.50
C SER A 189 24.97 -14.53 11.36
N GLU A 190 25.61 -15.62 11.79
CA GLU A 190 24.98 -16.95 11.84
C GLU A 190 23.67 -16.94 12.63
N HIS A 191 23.56 -16.09 13.66
CA HIS A 191 22.36 -15.98 14.48
C HIS A 191 21.20 -15.34 13.71
N CYS A 192 21.44 -14.25 12.97
CA CYS A 192 20.42 -13.58 12.16
C CYS A 192 19.96 -14.49 10.99
N CYS A 193 20.91 -15.17 10.33
CA CYS A 193 20.62 -16.18 9.30
C CYS A 193 19.79 -17.35 9.85
N ARG A 194 20.07 -17.81 11.08
CA ARG A 194 19.35 -18.92 11.73
C ARG A 194 17.92 -18.52 12.13
N TRP A 195 17.71 -17.29 12.62
CA TRP A 195 16.37 -16.74 12.89
C TRP A 195 15.51 -16.63 11.62
N TRP A 196 16.11 -16.21 10.51
CA TRP A 196 15.43 -16.18 9.21
C TRP A 196 15.04 -17.58 8.72
N ALA A 197 15.95 -18.56 8.82
CA ALA A 197 15.68 -19.95 8.44
C ALA A 197 14.48 -20.57 9.21
N ILE A 198 14.32 -20.22 10.48
CA ILE A 198 13.20 -20.65 11.32
C ILE A 198 11.88 -20.01 10.86
N LYS A 199 11.84 -18.71 10.57
CA LYS A 199 10.63 -18.03 10.06
C LYS A 199 10.17 -18.60 8.71
N ARG A 200 11.10 -18.91 7.81
CA ARG A 200 10.80 -19.51 6.51
C ARG A 200 10.14 -20.89 6.64
N SER A 201 10.59 -21.70 7.61
CA SER A 201 10.00 -23.02 7.86
C SER A 201 8.55 -22.94 8.37
N TYR A 202 8.20 -21.87 9.11
CA TYR A 202 6.85 -21.64 9.60
C TYR A 202 5.88 -21.08 8.54
N SER A 203 6.34 -20.38 7.50
CA SER A 203 5.45 -19.97 6.38
C SER A 203 5.19 -21.12 5.39
N ILE A 204 6.14 -22.05 5.26
CA ILE A 204 6.03 -23.23 4.37
C ILE A 204 5.18 -24.35 4.99
N THR A 205 4.86 -24.30 6.28
CA THR A 205 3.95 -25.29 6.87
C THR A 205 2.50 -24.91 6.57
N PRO A 206 1.72 -25.74 5.85
CA PRO A 206 0.29 -25.45 5.68
C PRO A 206 -0.33 -25.37 7.07
N ARG A 207 -1.03 -24.27 7.36
CA ARG A 207 -1.83 -24.11 8.58
C ARG A 207 -2.72 -25.35 8.73
N ARG A 208 -2.29 -26.33 9.52
CA ARG A 208 -3.18 -27.38 10.02
C ARG A 208 -4.24 -26.63 10.80
N ARG A 209 -5.46 -26.55 10.26
CA ARG A 209 -6.65 -26.15 10.98
C ARG A 209 -6.69 -26.96 12.29
N ARG A 210 -6.30 -26.35 13.40
CA ARG A 210 -6.74 -26.85 14.71
C ARG A 210 -8.20 -26.48 14.79
N LEU A 211 -9.07 -27.47 14.58
CA LEU A 211 -10.43 -27.41 15.07
C LEU A 211 -10.35 -27.07 16.56
N LEU A 212 -10.95 -25.94 16.94
CA LEU A 212 -11.28 -25.63 18.32
C LEU A 212 -12.42 -26.58 18.72
N THR A 213 -12.08 -27.72 19.31
CA THR A 213 -13.04 -28.56 20.01
C THR A 213 -13.44 -27.84 21.30
N TRP A 214 -14.68 -27.38 21.38
CA TRP A 214 -15.28 -26.89 22.62
C TRP A 214 -15.35 -28.04 23.62
N CYS A 215 -14.67 -27.90 24.76
CA CYS A 215 -14.80 -28.82 25.88
C CYS A 215 -15.94 -28.31 26.77
N VAL A 216 -17.11 -28.92 26.69
CA VAL A 216 -18.22 -28.73 27.64
C VAL A 216 -17.87 -29.53 28.89
N LEU A 217 -17.61 -28.85 30.01
CA LEU A 217 -17.49 -29.49 31.31
C LEU A 217 -18.90 -29.87 31.80
N PRO A 218 -19.14 -31.13 32.21
CA PRO A 218 -20.39 -31.49 32.89
C PRO A 218 -20.36 -30.95 34.33
N GLY A 219 -21.39 -30.18 34.68
CA GLY A 219 -21.65 -29.78 36.05
C GLY A 219 -21.99 -30.99 36.91
N THR A 220 -21.33 -31.10 38.06
CA THR A 220 -21.71 -32.01 39.14
C THR A 220 -22.96 -31.48 39.85
N ALA A 221 -23.86 -32.43 40.15
CA ALA A 221 -25.11 -32.26 40.89
C ALA A 221 -24.92 -31.71 42.31
#